data_AF-A0AB35MUT3-F1
#
_entry.id   AF-A0AB35MUT3-F1
#
_cell.length_a   1.000
_cell.length_b   1.000
_cell.length_c   1.000
_cell.angle_alpha   90.00
_cell.angle_beta   90.00
_cell.angle_gamma   90.00
#
_symmetry.space_group_name_H-M   'P 1'
#
loop_
_entity.id
_entity.type
_entity.pdbx_description
1 polymer ?
#
loop_
_entity_poly.entity_id
_entity_poly.type
_entity_poly.pdbx_seq_one_letter_code
_entity_poly.pdbx_strand_id
1 'polypeptide(L)'
;MLNHHAKSRYNGRMITDEQRTNAALDLIDYIYQAPTEYVALLGDFNDTPDDRSLNTLERGIDSPMLIENVNGSFLINITEPLTLKEHVSFGLKSLDKTDSIVRLVNPSIPGSRKENIDNFLNDIPARKALYDQILVSPALITLFSQPTAAKIFDDVVGIDGNDDTRASDHLPVYVDFHCPDCDAPKLRITALLPNPLGSDSGNELIKIQNFGNSFQGKIIIQDASLKNEVIEIDLAKQQW
;
A
#
# COMPACT_ATOMS: atom_id res chain seq x y z
N MET A 1 8.93 0.70 -10.84
CA MET A 1 8.02 1.41 -9.91
C MET A 1 7.91 2.85 -10.37
N LEU A 2 6.68 3.34 -10.48
CA LEU A 2 6.31 4.66 -10.99
C LEU A 2 5.43 5.34 -9.94
N ASN A 3 5.63 6.64 -9.75
CA ASN A 3 4.79 7.47 -8.89
C ASN A 3 4.04 8.48 -9.76
N HIS A 4 2.73 8.56 -9.62
CA HIS A 4 1.87 9.46 -10.37
C HIS A 4 1.13 10.40 -9.42
N HIS A 5 1.11 11.68 -9.79
CA HIS A 5 0.28 12.68 -9.13
C HIS A 5 -0.50 13.40 -10.23
N ALA A 6 -1.77 13.05 -10.38
CA ALA A 6 -2.59 13.55 -11.48
C ALA A 6 -3.05 14.98 -11.24
N LYS A 7 -3.61 15.59 -12.28
CA LYS A 7 -4.19 16.93 -12.17
C LYS A 7 -5.33 16.97 -11.15
N SER A 8 -5.18 17.81 -10.12
CA SER A 8 -6.21 18.12 -9.13
C SER A 8 -7.57 18.48 -9.73
N ARG A 9 -8.65 18.10 -9.04
CA ARG A 9 -10.03 18.48 -9.39
C ARG A 9 -10.44 19.91 -9.04
N TYR A 10 -9.52 20.74 -8.54
CA TYR A 10 -9.82 22.09 -7.99
C TYR A 10 -10.59 23.02 -8.95
N ASN A 11 -10.30 22.95 -10.25
CA ASN A 11 -10.97 23.76 -11.27
C ASN A 11 -12.23 23.10 -11.85
N GLY A 12 -12.74 22.06 -11.20
CA GLY A 12 -13.83 21.23 -11.69
C GLY A 12 -13.33 19.88 -12.18
N ARG A 13 -13.91 18.80 -11.67
CA ARG A 13 -13.62 17.41 -12.06
C ARG A 13 -13.91 17.19 -13.53
N MET A 14 -15.05 17.65 -14.04
CA MET A 14 -15.43 17.46 -15.45
C MET A 14 -14.48 18.22 -16.38
N ILE A 15 -14.05 19.42 -15.98
CA ILE A 15 -13.12 20.26 -16.75
C ILE A 15 -11.73 19.63 -16.82
N THR A 16 -11.31 18.96 -15.74
CA THR A 16 -9.96 18.39 -15.61
C THR A 16 -9.89 16.90 -15.99
N ASP A 17 -11.02 16.27 -16.33
CA ASP A 17 -11.12 14.85 -16.71
C ASP A 17 -10.26 14.51 -17.94
N GLU A 18 -10.32 15.35 -18.97
CA GLU A 18 -9.53 15.16 -20.20
C GLU A 18 -8.03 15.23 -19.91
N GLN A 19 -7.61 16.16 -19.04
CA GLN A 19 -6.20 16.28 -18.66
C GLN A 19 -5.70 15.05 -17.88
N ARG A 20 -6.50 14.51 -16.96
CA ARG A 20 -6.14 13.27 -16.23
C ARG A 20 -6.14 12.06 -17.14
N THR A 21 -7.10 11.97 -18.07
CA THR A 21 -7.19 10.86 -19.03
C THR A 21 -6.01 10.89 -20.01
N ASN A 22 -5.62 12.07 -20.50
CA ASN A 22 -4.44 12.19 -21.37
C ASN A 22 -3.15 11.81 -20.62
N ALA A 23 -3.02 12.18 -19.34
CA ALA A 23 -1.89 11.75 -18.52
C ALA A 23 -1.87 10.21 -18.32
N ALA A 24 -3.03 9.58 -18.20
CA ALA A 24 -3.15 8.12 -18.19
C ALA A 24 -2.69 7.48 -19.51
N LEU A 25 -3.05 8.06 -20.65
CA LEU A 25 -2.58 7.61 -21.97
C LEU A 25 -1.07 7.76 -22.13
N ASP A 26 -0.49 8.87 -21.69
CA ASP A 26 0.96 9.07 -21.70
C ASP A 26 1.70 8.02 -20.84
N LEU A 27 1.12 7.65 -19.68
CA LEU A 27 1.65 6.58 -18.84
C LEU A 27 1.55 5.21 -19.52
N ILE A 28 0.46 4.93 -20.23
CA ILE A 28 0.29 3.69 -21.01
C ILE A 28 1.38 3.59 -22.08
N ASP A 29 1.60 4.66 -22.85
CA ASP A 29 2.63 4.70 -23.88
C ASP A 29 4.04 4.51 -23.29
N TYR A 30 4.32 5.13 -22.15
CA TYR A 30 5.56 4.93 -21.42
C TYR A 30 5.74 3.47 -20.96
N ILE A 31 4.70 2.87 -20.39
CA ILE A 31 4.72 1.49 -19.88
C ILE A 31 4.89 0.48 -21.03
N TYR A 32 4.24 0.69 -22.18
CA TYR A 32 4.43 -0.15 -23.37
C TYR A 32 5.88 -0.17 -23.87
N GLN A 33 6.62 0.92 -23.67
CA GLN A 33 8.02 1.05 -24.07
C GLN A 33 8.99 0.62 -22.96
N ALA A 34 8.49 0.28 -21.77
CA ALA A 34 9.35 -0.09 -20.65
C ALA A 34 10.11 -1.39 -20.93
N PRO A 35 11.39 -1.50 -20.52
CA PRO A 35 12.20 -2.70 -20.75
C PRO A 35 11.83 -3.87 -19.82
N THR A 36 10.73 -3.77 -19.07
CA THR A 36 10.29 -4.75 -18.09
C THR A 36 8.77 -4.90 -18.12
N GLU A 37 8.31 -6.13 -17.93
CA GLU A 37 6.89 -6.44 -17.73
C GLU A 37 6.42 -6.20 -16.29
N TYR A 38 7.34 -5.91 -15.36
CA TYR A 38 7.05 -5.73 -13.94
C TYR A 38 6.83 -4.25 -13.61
N VAL A 39 5.56 -3.85 -13.49
CA VAL A 39 5.18 -2.47 -13.25
C VAL A 39 4.37 -2.37 -11.96
N ALA A 40 4.73 -1.40 -11.14
CA ALA A 40 3.91 -0.89 -10.06
C ALA A 40 3.80 0.62 -10.25
N LEU A 41 2.59 1.11 -10.41
CA LEU A 41 2.20 2.50 -10.60
C LEU A 41 1.35 2.90 -9.40
N LEU A 42 1.80 3.87 -8.63
CA LEU A 42 1.14 4.29 -7.38
C LEU A 42 1.11 5.81 -7.26
N GLY A 43 0.30 6.33 -6.34
CA GLY A 43 0.29 7.75 -5.99
C GLY A 43 -1.12 8.32 -5.93
N ASP A 44 -1.22 9.66 -5.94
CA ASP A 44 -2.48 10.40 -5.90
C ASP A 44 -3.00 10.64 -7.32
N PHE A 45 -3.99 9.85 -7.73
CA PHE A 45 -4.58 9.96 -9.05
C PHE A 45 -5.60 11.09 -9.15
N ASN A 46 -5.94 11.73 -8.03
CA ASN A 46 -7.08 12.65 -7.94
C ASN A 46 -8.37 12.07 -8.55
N ASP A 47 -8.44 10.75 -8.71
CA ASP A 47 -9.50 9.99 -9.35
C ASP A 47 -9.70 8.66 -8.63
N THR A 48 -10.95 8.20 -8.60
CA THR A 48 -11.34 6.92 -7.99
C THR A 48 -11.25 5.79 -9.01
N PRO A 49 -11.29 4.51 -8.59
CA PRO A 49 -11.25 3.39 -9.54
C PRO A 49 -12.35 3.40 -10.60
N ASP A 50 -13.49 4.08 -10.36
CA ASP A 50 -14.57 4.16 -11.35
C ASP A 50 -14.41 5.29 -12.38
N ASP A 51 -13.40 6.15 -12.19
CA ASP A 51 -13.15 7.31 -13.05
C ASP A 51 -12.49 6.92 -14.38
N ARG A 52 -12.75 7.74 -15.41
CA ARG A 52 -12.29 7.51 -16.79
C ARG A 52 -10.79 7.23 -16.88
N SER A 53 -9.97 7.99 -16.15
CA SER A 53 -8.51 7.87 -16.18
C SER A 53 -8.02 6.54 -15.61
N LEU A 54 -8.65 6.01 -14.56
CA LEU A 54 -8.29 4.72 -13.97
C LEU A 54 -8.77 3.58 -14.85
N ASN A 55 -10.02 3.61 -15.33
CA ASN A 55 -10.51 2.63 -16.31
C ASN A 55 -9.60 2.57 -17.55
N THR A 56 -9.08 3.72 -17.98
CA THR A 56 -8.11 3.82 -19.08
C THR A 56 -6.79 3.12 -18.74
N LEU A 57 -6.22 3.37 -17.56
CA LEU A 57 -5.00 2.70 -17.08
C LEU A 57 -5.20 1.19 -16.87
N GLU A 58 -6.37 0.75 -16.43
CA GLU A 58 -6.65 -0.67 -16.21
C GLU A 58 -6.79 -1.44 -17.52
N ARG A 59 -7.34 -0.79 -18.55
CA ARG A 59 -7.58 -1.41 -19.86
C ARG A 59 -6.44 -1.20 -20.86
N GLY A 60 -5.61 -0.19 -20.65
CA GLY A 60 -4.50 0.17 -21.53
C GLY A 60 -4.96 0.88 -22.81
N ILE A 61 -6.18 1.40 -22.83
CA ILE A 61 -6.81 2.13 -23.94
C ILE A 61 -7.79 3.16 -23.38
N ASP A 62 -8.02 4.27 -24.10
CA ASP A 62 -9.02 5.27 -23.71
C ASP A 62 -10.39 4.61 -23.49
N SER A 63 -10.88 4.72 -22.26
CA SER A 63 -12.06 4.01 -21.79
C SER A 63 -12.97 4.95 -21.02
N PRO A 64 -14.31 4.82 -21.12
CA PRO A 64 -15.25 5.72 -20.44
C PRO A 64 -15.28 5.48 -18.92
N MET A 65 -15.74 6.51 -18.19
CA MET A 65 -16.09 6.39 -16.77
C MET A 65 -17.23 5.37 -16.59
N LEU A 66 -16.98 4.32 -15.83
CA LEU A 66 -17.89 3.21 -15.55
C LEU A 66 -17.54 2.61 -14.20
N ILE A 67 -18.54 2.09 -13.50
CA ILE A 67 -18.32 1.30 -12.29
C ILE A 67 -17.52 0.04 -12.68
N GLU A 68 -16.27 -0.02 -12.23
CA GLU A 68 -15.37 -1.15 -12.48
C GLU A 68 -15.26 -2.01 -11.21
N ASN A 69 -15.38 -3.33 -11.38
CA ASN A 69 -15.20 -4.32 -10.31
C ASN A 69 -14.53 -5.57 -10.87
N VAL A 70 -13.80 -5.41 -11.97
CA VAL A 70 -13.22 -6.50 -12.74
C VAL A 70 -11.79 -6.10 -13.01
N ASN A 71 -10.86 -6.98 -12.65
CA ASN A 71 -9.44 -6.74 -12.85
C ASN A 71 -9.15 -6.29 -14.30
N GLY A 72 -8.44 -5.17 -14.42
CA GLY A 72 -7.94 -4.67 -15.68
C GLY A 72 -7.05 -5.66 -16.44
N SER A 73 -7.05 -5.54 -17.77
CA SER A 73 -6.24 -6.38 -18.66
C SER A 73 -4.81 -5.86 -18.89
N PHE A 74 -4.58 -4.56 -18.69
CA PHE A 74 -3.27 -3.92 -18.85
C PHE A 74 -2.58 -3.74 -17.50
N LEU A 75 -3.24 -3.08 -16.57
CA LEU A 75 -2.85 -3.02 -15.17
C LEU A 75 -4.02 -3.49 -14.29
N ILE A 76 -3.70 -4.15 -13.19
CA ILE A 76 -4.65 -4.56 -12.17
C ILE A 76 -4.61 -3.54 -11.05
N ASN A 77 -5.74 -2.90 -10.80
CA ASN A 77 -5.89 -1.96 -9.70
C ASN A 77 -6.20 -2.70 -8.39
N ILE A 78 -5.16 -2.92 -7.58
CA ILE A 78 -5.29 -3.71 -6.35
C ILE A 78 -6.01 -2.96 -5.22
N THR A 79 -6.40 -1.70 -5.46
CA THR A 79 -7.17 -0.88 -4.52
C THR A 79 -8.68 -0.90 -4.82
N GLU A 80 -9.16 -1.52 -5.90
CA GLU A 80 -10.61 -1.74 -6.14
C GLU A 80 -11.36 -2.38 -4.94
N PRO A 81 -10.79 -3.37 -4.22
CA PRO A 81 -11.46 -3.93 -3.04
C PRO A 81 -11.70 -2.92 -1.91
N LEU A 82 -10.94 -1.82 -1.86
CA LEU A 82 -11.15 -0.72 -0.91
C LEU A 82 -12.35 0.12 -1.33
N THR A 83 -12.50 0.40 -2.62
CA THR A 83 -13.67 1.10 -3.19
C THR A 83 -14.97 0.33 -2.94
N LEU A 84 -14.93 -1.00 -3.03
CA LEU A 84 -16.07 -1.88 -2.70
C LEU A 84 -16.49 -1.81 -1.22
N LYS A 85 -15.55 -1.50 -0.32
CA LYS A 85 -15.80 -1.28 1.11
C LYS A 85 -16.11 0.19 1.44
N GLU A 86 -16.24 1.02 0.41
CA GLU A 86 -16.43 2.47 0.52
C GLU A 86 -15.34 3.15 1.35
N HIS A 87 -14.11 2.64 1.25
CA HIS A 87 -12.96 3.27 1.87
C HIS A 87 -12.52 4.49 1.08
N VAL A 88 -12.05 5.52 1.78
CA VAL A 88 -11.50 6.75 1.20
C VAL A 88 -10.08 6.97 1.70
N SER A 89 -9.26 7.64 0.89
CA SER A 89 -7.92 8.11 1.29
C SER A 89 -7.90 9.62 1.49
N PHE A 90 -8.71 10.36 0.75
CA PHE A 90 -8.81 11.82 0.82
C PHE A 90 -9.95 12.28 1.74
N GLY A 91 -9.75 13.41 2.42
CA GLY A 91 -10.81 14.17 3.09
C GLY A 91 -11.17 13.70 4.50
N LEU A 92 -10.42 12.74 5.05
CA LEU A 92 -10.55 12.30 6.44
C LEU A 92 -9.90 13.31 7.39
N LYS A 93 -10.59 13.61 8.49
CA LYS A 93 -10.22 14.63 9.49
C LYS A 93 -10.35 14.07 10.90
N SER A 94 -9.95 14.85 11.91
CA SER A 94 -9.93 14.45 13.32
C SER A 94 -11.28 13.95 13.88
N LEU A 95 -12.41 14.25 13.25
CA LEU A 95 -13.74 13.76 13.63
C LEU A 95 -14.06 12.35 13.09
N ASP A 96 -13.23 11.82 12.18
CA ASP A 96 -13.38 10.48 11.60
C ASP A 96 -12.70 9.40 12.44
N LYS A 97 -12.41 9.71 13.71
CA LYS A 97 -11.85 8.78 14.69
C LYS A 97 -12.93 7.81 15.18
N THR A 98 -12.57 6.55 15.37
CA THR A 98 -13.44 5.56 16.00
C THR A 98 -13.68 5.89 17.47
N ASP A 99 -14.90 5.65 17.95
CA ASP A 99 -15.25 5.79 19.36
C ASP A 99 -14.91 4.50 20.14
N SER A 100 -13.61 4.19 20.18
CA SER A 100 -13.07 2.99 20.81
C SER A 100 -11.90 3.31 21.75
N ILE A 101 -11.62 2.40 22.68
CA ILE A 101 -10.51 2.52 23.64
C ILE A 101 -9.18 2.74 22.90
N VAL A 102 -8.96 1.99 21.82
CA VAL A 102 -7.91 2.25 20.85
C VAL A 102 -8.53 3.11 19.75
N ARG A 103 -8.15 4.38 19.68
CA ARG A 103 -8.63 5.28 18.62
C ARG A 103 -7.90 4.97 17.32
N LEU A 104 -8.67 4.71 16.28
CA LEU A 104 -8.21 4.57 14.90
C LEU A 104 -8.98 5.56 14.04
N VAL A 105 -8.57 5.72 12.79
CA VAL A 105 -9.36 6.38 11.76
C VAL A 105 -10.32 5.38 11.14
N ASN A 106 -11.58 5.75 10.94
CA ASN A 106 -12.49 4.96 10.13
C ASN A 106 -12.47 5.45 8.68
N PRO A 107 -11.81 4.73 7.75
CA PRO A 107 -11.77 5.14 6.35
C PRO A 107 -13.05 4.79 5.59
N SER A 108 -13.95 3.96 6.14
CA SER A 108 -15.18 3.56 5.46
C SER A 108 -16.25 4.65 5.62
N ILE A 109 -16.62 5.26 4.50
CA ILE A 109 -17.63 6.33 4.42
C ILE A 109 -18.79 5.83 3.56
N PRO A 110 -19.90 5.41 4.19
CA PRO A 110 -21.05 4.88 3.47
C PRO A 110 -21.60 5.86 2.43
N GLY A 111 -21.83 5.36 1.21
CA GLY A 111 -22.32 6.14 0.07
C GLY A 111 -21.26 6.92 -0.69
N SER A 112 -20.00 6.95 -0.25
CA SER A 112 -18.93 7.76 -0.87
C SER A 112 -18.68 7.41 -2.34
N ARG A 113 -18.69 6.11 -2.70
CA ARG A 113 -18.52 5.66 -4.09
C ARG A 113 -19.64 6.18 -5.00
N LYS A 114 -20.89 6.05 -4.54
CA LYS A 114 -22.07 6.53 -5.27
C LYS A 114 -22.09 8.06 -5.36
N GLU A 115 -21.81 8.75 -4.26
CA GLU A 115 -21.71 10.21 -4.22
C GLU A 115 -20.67 10.72 -5.21
N ASN A 116 -19.49 10.08 -5.28
CA ASN A 116 -18.48 10.43 -6.26
C ASN A 116 -19.07 10.36 -7.68
N ILE A 117 -19.71 9.26 -8.07
CA ILE A 117 -20.27 9.13 -9.44
C ILE A 117 -21.38 10.14 -9.70
N ASP A 118 -22.36 10.24 -8.81
CA ASP A 118 -23.54 11.11 -8.97
C ASP A 118 -23.14 12.59 -9.11
N ASN A 119 -22.01 12.98 -8.52
CA ASN A 119 -21.50 14.35 -8.52
C ASN A 119 -20.65 14.71 -9.76
N PHE A 120 -20.31 13.76 -10.63
CA PHE A 120 -19.46 14.02 -11.80
C PHE A 120 -20.00 15.12 -12.71
N LEU A 121 -21.26 14.99 -13.17
CA LEU A 121 -21.86 15.92 -14.14
C LEU A 121 -22.17 17.29 -13.55
N ASN A 122 -22.39 17.36 -12.24
CA ASN A 122 -22.71 18.60 -11.53
C ASN A 122 -21.46 19.33 -11.02
N ASP A 123 -20.28 18.75 -11.26
CA ASP A 123 -18.99 19.29 -10.85
C ASP A 123 -18.90 19.60 -9.34
N ILE A 124 -19.66 18.84 -8.54
CA ILE A 124 -19.70 19.01 -7.10
C ILE A 124 -18.39 18.43 -6.53
N PRO A 125 -17.62 19.21 -5.73
CA PRO A 125 -16.38 18.72 -5.15
C PRO A 125 -16.62 17.46 -4.32
N ALA A 126 -15.88 16.39 -4.63
CA ALA A 126 -15.87 15.20 -3.80
C ALA A 126 -15.24 15.55 -2.45
N ARG A 127 -15.96 15.28 -1.36
CA ARG A 127 -15.50 15.61 -0.01
C ARG A 127 -14.59 14.54 0.57
N LYS A 128 -14.84 13.29 0.19
CA LYS A 128 -14.14 12.10 0.64
C LYS A 128 -14.13 11.09 -0.50
N ALA A 129 -12.95 10.62 -0.89
CA ALA A 129 -12.79 9.73 -2.03
C ALA A 129 -11.52 8.89 -1.89
N LEU A 130 -11.46 7.75 -2.56
CA LEU A 130 -10.23 6.98 -2.72
C LEU A 130 -9.46 7.57 -3.90
N TYR A 131 -8.44 8.38 -3.67
CA TYR A 131 -7.61 8.98 -4.72
C TYR A 131 -6.23 8.32 -4.83
N ASP A 132 -5.73 7.80 -3.72
CA ASP A 132 -4.48 7.06 -3.69
C ASP A 132 -4.74 5.66 -4.23
N GLN A 133 -4.13 5.33 -5.37
CA GLN A 133 -4.30 4.01 -5.99
C GLN A 133 -2.95 3.30 -6.10
N ILE A 134 -3.03 1.99 -6.21
CA ILE A 134 -1.89 1.15 -6.56
C ILE A 134 -2.33 0.23 -7.69
N LEU A 135 -1.73 0.41 -8.86
CA LEU A 135 -1.94 -0.39 -10.06
C LEU A 135 -0.67 -1.18 -10.35
N VAL A 136 -0.83 -2.44 -10.74
CA VAL A 136 0.31 -3.34 -11.01
C VAL A 136 0.10 -4.15 -12.27
N SER A 137 1.17 -4.47 -12.98
CA SER A 137 1.08 -5.35 -14.13
C SER A 137 0.68 -6.77 -13.72
N PRO A 138 -0.06 -7.52 -14.57
CA PRO A 138 -0.39 -8.91 -14.32
C PRO A 138 0.84 -9.77 -13.99
N ALA A 139 1.96 -9.55 -14.69
CA ALA A 139 3.21 -10.26 -14.45
C ALA A 139 3.76 -10.05 -13.03
N LEU A 140 3.63 -8.83 -12.47
CA LEU A 140 4.06 -8.54 -11.10
C LEU A 140 3.19 -9.24 -10.05
N ILE A 141 1.87 -9.29 -10.27
CA ILE A 141 0.94 -10.03 -9.40
C ILE A 141 1.29 -11.52 -9.38
N THR A 142 1.57 -12.10 -10.55
CA THR A 142 1.96 -13.50 -10.67
C THR A 142 3.27 -13.79 -9.94
N LEU A 143 4.28 -12.91 -10.06
CA LEU A 143 5.58 -13.07 -9.41
C LEU A 143 5.47 -13.20 -7.88
N PHE A 144 4.60 -12.41 -7.25
CA PHE A 144 4.44 -12.39 -5.80
C PHE A 144 3.30 -13.28 -5.26
N SER A 145 2.75 -14.18 -6.09
CA SER A 145 1.69 -15.12 -5.69
C SER A 145 0.48 -14.44 -5.02
N GLN A 146 0.01 -13.35 -5.65
CA GLN A 146 -1.02 -12.41 -5.16
C GLN A 146 -0.56 -11.57 -3.96
N PRO A 147 -0.61 -10.23 -4.05
CA PRO A 147 -0.33 -9.37 -2.91
C PRO A 147 -1.36 -9.58 -1.80
N THR A 148 -1.02 -9.15 -0.59
CA THR A 148 -2.07 -8.94 0.41
C THR A 148 -3.09 -7.93 -0.08
N ALA A 149 -4.29 -7.96 0.50
CA ALA A 149 -5.26 -6.91 0.23
C ALA A 149 -4.66 -5.54 0.60
N ALA A 150 -4.78 -4.57 -0.30
CA ALA A 150 -4.43 -3.18 -0.02
C ALA A 150 -5.19 -2.67 1.21
N LYS A 151 -4.62 -1.70 1.92
CA LYS A 151 -5.14 -1.13 3.16
C LYS A 151 -4.98 0.39 3.17
N ILE A 152 -5.88 1.07 3.89
CA ILE A 152 -5.72 2.47 4.27
C ILE A 152 -4.97 2.50 5.59
N PHE A 153 -3.97 3.38 5.71
CA PHE A 153 -3.35 3.68 7.00
C PHE A 153 -4.37 4.29 7.95
N ASP A 154 -4.60 3.64 9.10
CA ASP A 154 -5.71 3.93 10.02
C ASP A 154 -5.25 4.44 11.40
N ASP A 155 -3.96 4.73 11.59
CA ASP A 155 -3.49 5.38 12.80
C ASP A 155 -3.90 6.86 12.81
N VAL A 156 -4.35 7.34 13.98
CA VAL A 156 -4.79 8.72 14.19
C VAL A 156 -3.73 9.76 13.84
N VAL A 157 -2.44 9.40 13.93
CA VAL A 157 -1.34 10.28 13.50
C VAL A 157 -1.49 10.71 12.04
N GLY A 158 -2.14 9.89 11.21
CA GLY A 158 -2.41 10.18 9.80
C GLY A 158 -3.37 11.35 9.59
N ILE A 159 -4.23 11.66 10.57
CA ILE A 159 -5.23 12.76 10.53
C ILE A 159 -5.03 13.81 11.65
N ASP A 160 -3.97 13.69 12.43
CA ASP A 160 -3.67 14.62 13.51
C ASP A 160 -3.01 15.90 12.98
N GLY A 161 -3.39 17.03 13.58
CA GLY A 161 -3.02 18.37 13.13
C GLY A 161 -4.12 19.08 12.36
N ASN A 162 -3.76 20.20 11.75
CA ASN A 162 -4.61 20.99 10.86
C ASN A 162 -3.97 21.08 9.46
N ASP A 163 -4.57 21.86 8.57
CA ASP A 163 -4.09 22.02 7.19
C ASP A 163 -2.64 22.57 7.11
N ASP A 164 -2.13 23.22 8.16
CA ASP A 164 -0.76 23.78 8.20
C ASP A 164 0.28 22.82 8.80
N THR A 165 -0.13 21.94 9.71
CA THR A 165 0.80 21.07 10.48
C THR A 165 0.76 19.62 10.04
N ARG A 166 -0.28 19.21 9.30
CA ARG A 166 -0.43 17.84 8.83
C ARG A 166 0.47 17.61 7.62
N ALA A 167 1.06 16.42 7.54
CA ALA A 167 1.98 16.06 6.46
C ALA A 167 1.29 15.90 5.09
N SER A 168 0.02 15.47 5.09
CA SER A 168 -0.79 15.25 3.90
C SER A 168 -2.27 15.30 4.28
N ASP A 169 -3.13 15.78 3.39
CA ASP A 169 -4.59 15.70 3.51
C ASP A 169 -5.16 14.33 3.09
N HIS A 170 -4.28 13.45 2.59
CA HIS A 170 -4.57 12.05 2.26
C HIS A 170 -4.01 11.09 3.33
N LEU A 171 -4.68 9.96 3.51
CA LEU A 171 -4.15 8.80 4.23
C LEU A 171 -3.45 7.87 3.25
N PRO A 172 -2.22 7.43 3.54
CA PRO A 172 -1.49 6.49 2.70
C PRO A 172 -2.29 5.21 2.44
N VAL A 173 -2.30 4.80 1.18
CA VAL A 173 -2.71 3.45 0.76
C VAL A 173 -1.47 2.60 0.61
N TYR A 174 -1.49 1.40 1.18
CA TYR A 174 -0.35 0.50 1.14
C TYR A 174 -0.76 -0.94 0.88
N VAL A 175 0.20 -1.72 0.40
CA VAL A 175 0.07 -3.16 0.18
C VAL A 175 1.39 -3.85 0.51
N ASP A 176 1.32 -5.04 1.07
CA ASP A 176 2.49 -5.88 1.29
C ASP A 176 2.54 -6.98 0.23
N PHE A 177 3.59 -6.95 -0.60
CA PHE A 177 3.91 -8.04 -1.51
C PHE A 177 4.65 -9.12 -0.73
N HIS A 178 3.99 -10.26 -0.56
CA HIS A 178 4.66 -11.42 -0.02
C HIS A 178 5.50 -12.01 -1.13
N CYS A 179 6.76 -12.25 -0.83
CA CYS A 179 7.64 -12.92 -1.74
C CYS A 179 7.83 -14.35 -1.24
N PRO A 180 7.03 -15.32 -1.73
CA PRO A 180 7.05 -16.68 -1.21
C PRO A 180 8.41 -17.37 -1.42
N ASP A 181 9.14 -16.96 -2.46
CA ASP A 181 10.49 -17.41 -2.78
C ASP A 181 11.58 -16.42 -2.36
N CYS A 182 11.24 -15.33 -1.66
CA CYS A 182 12.29 -14.53 -1.01
C CYS A 182 12.82 -15.33 0.15
N ASP A 183 14.05 -15.78 -0.04
CA ASP A 183 14.92 -16.46 0.89
C ASP A 183 14.74 -16.04 2.36
N ALA A 184 13.77 -16.66 3.04
CA ALA A 184 13.68 -16.56 4.48
C ALA A 184 14.87 -17.34 5.08
N PRO A 185 15.59 -16.76 6.06
CA PRO A 185 16.68 -17.45 6.68
C PRO A 185 16.12 -18.67 7.42
N LYS A 186 16.69 -19.85 7.20
CA LYS A 186 16.33 -21.03 7.99
C LYS A 186 17.19 -21.04 9.24
N LEU A 187 16.78 -20.27 10.24
CA LEU A 187 17.52 -20.13 11.50
C LEU A 187 17.26 -21.32 12.42
N ARG A 188 18.32 -21.82 13.07
CA ARG A 188 18.22 -22.79 14.17
C ARG A 188 19.15 -22.38 15.30
N ILE A 189 18.64 -22.45 16.53
CA ILE A 189 19.47 -22.33 17.73
C ILE A 189 20.30 -23.61 17.85
N THR A 190 21.61 -23.48 17.78
CA THR A 190 22.56 -24.60 17.84
C THR A 190 23.19 -24.76 19.21
N ALA A 191 23.20 -23.69 20.01
CA ALA A 191 23.57 -23.73 21.42
C ALA A 191 22.81 -22.67 22.20
N LEU A 192 22.41 -23.02 23.42
CA LEU A 192 21.86 -22.13 24.42
C LEU A 192 22.58 -22.42 25.74
N LEU A 193 23.34 -21.45 26.23
CA LEU A 193 23.90 -21.49 27.57
C LEU A 193 22.90 -20.79 28.52
N PRO A 194 22.30 -21.51 29.48
CA PRO A 194 21.39 -20.90 30.46
C PRO A 194 22.15 -19.88 31.33
N ASN A 195 21.41 -18.99 32.01
CA ASN A 195 21.95 -18.10 33.04
C ASN A 195 21.89 -18.79 34.41
N PRO A 196 22.92 -19.54 34.86
CA PRO A 196 22.92 -20.10 36.19
C PRO A 196 23.07 -19.00 37.25
N LEU A 197 22.45 -19.20 38.42
CA LEU A 197 22.78 -18.40 39.61
C LEU A 197 24.24 -18.67 40.00
N GLY A 198 25.08 -17.63 40.08
CA GLY A 198 26.48 -17.76 40.52
C GLY A 198 27.43 -16.77 39.85
N SER A 199 28.73 -17.10 39.85
CA SER A 199 29.81 -16.26 39.30
C SER A 199 29.76 -16.05 37.79
N ASP A 200 28.91 -16.81 37.08
CA ASP A 200 28.72 -16.75 35.64
C ASP A 200 27.41 -16.03 35.24
N SER A 201 26.75 -15.38 36.19
CA SER A 201 25.50 -14.68 35.91
C SER A 201 25.72 -13.50 34.96
N GLY A 202 24.91 -13.43 33.90
CA GLY A 202 25.01 -12.40 32.86
C GLY A 202 25.93 -12.73 31.68
N ASN A 203 26.44 -13.97 31.60
CA ASN A 203 27.25 -14.47 30.48
C ASN A 203 26.49 -15.48 29.60
N GLU A 204 25.22 -15.22 29.31
CA GLU A 204 24.42 -16.09 28.45
C GLU A 204 24.92 -16.05 27.01
N LEU A 205 24.88 -17.20 26.35
CA LEU A 205 25.23 -17.32 24.95
C LEU A 205 24.13 -18.05 24.19
N ILE A 206 23.64 -17.41 23.14
CA ILE A 206 22.79 -18.03 22.13
C ILE A 206 23.59 -18.11 20.84
N LYS A 207 23.74 -19.31 20.29
CA LYS A 207 24.30 -19.50 18.95
C LYS A 207 23.18 -19.79 17.98
N ILE A 208 22.97 -18.89 17.03
CA ILE A 208 21.99 -19.02 15.96
C ILE A 208 22.75 -19.29 14.66
N GLN A 209 22.32 -20.29 13.90
CA GLN A 209 22.92 -20.64 12.62
C GLN A 209 21.86 -20.60 11.51
N ASN A 210 22.23 -20.03 10.35
CA ASN A 210 21.41 -20.04 9.14
C ASN A 210 21.72 -21.26 8.27
N PHE A 211 20.69 -22.05 7.99
CA PHE A 211 20.70 -23.20 7.08
C PHE A 211 19.97 -22.91 5.76
N GLY A 212 19.53 -21.66 5.58
CA GLY A 212 18.85 -21.19 4.39
C GLY A 212 19.80 -20.48 3.44
N ASN A 213 19.21 -19.71 2.53
CA ASN A 213 19.95 -18.82 1.66
C ASN A 213 20.45 -17.58 2.42
N SER A 214 21.25 -16.75 1.76
CA SER A 214 21.79 -15.53 2.37
C SER A 214 20.64 -14.63 2.83
N PHE A 215 20.81 -13.98 3.98
CA PHE A 215 19.81 -13.12 4.57
C PHE A 215 20.44 -11.88 5.19
N GLN A 216 19.96 -10.72 4.78
CA GLN A 216 20.31 -9.44 5.38
C GLN A 216 19.04 -8.82 5.96
N GLY A 217 19.03 -8.54 7.25
CA GLY A 217 17.82 -8.02 7.89
C GLY A 217 17.90 -7.96 9.41
N LYS A 218 16.73 -8.00 10.05
CA LYS A 218 16.58 -7.92 11.51
C LYS A 218 16.06 -9.25 12.04
N ILE A 219 16.65 -9.71 13.15
CA ILE A 219 16.07 -10.77 13.98
C ILE A 219 15.56 -10.16 15.28
N ILE A 220 14.42 -10.68 15.75
CA ILE A 220 13.87 -10.33 17.05
C ILE A 220 14.10 -11.54 17.95
N ILE A 221 14.89 -11.36 19.00
CA ILE A 221 15.03 -12.34 20.07
C ILE A 221 14.02 -11.95 21.15
N GLN A 222 13.09 -12.85 21.44
CA GLN A 222 12.17 -12.70 22.55
C GLN A 222 12.54 -13.70 23.64
N ASP A 223 12.74 -13.20 24.86
CA ASP A 223 12.94 -14.05 26.03
C ASP A 223 11.60 -14.52 26.64
N ALA A 224 11.67 -15.41 27.64
CA ALA A 224 10.48 -15.92 28.32
C ALA A 224 9.70 -14.85 29.11
N SER A 225 10.28 -13.66 29.33
CA SER A 225 9.61 -12.51 29.95
C SER A 225 8.90 -11.61 28.92
N LEU A 226 8.88 -12.02 27.64
CA LEU A 226 8.33 -11.27 26.50
C LEU A 226 9.12 -10.00 26.16
N LYS A 227 10.31 -9.84 26.72
CA LYS A 227 11.20 -8.74 26.34
C LYS A 227 11.82 -9.06 24.99
N ASN A 228 11.77 -8.07 24.10
CA ASN A 228 12.28 -8.20 22.74
C ASN A 228 13.61 -7.45 22.60
N GLU A 229 14.57 -8.07 21.94
CA GLU A 229 15.80 -7.44 21.47
C GLU A 229 15.87 -7.57 19.95
N VAL A 230 16.15 -6.46 19.27
CA VAL A 230 16.23 -6.42 17.80
C VAL A 230 17.69 -6.33 17.41
N ILE A 231 18.15 -7.29 16.61
CA ILE A 231 19.54 -7.37 16.17
C ILE A 231 19.58 -7.31 14.64
N GLU A 232 20.38 -6.39 14.10
CA GLU A 232 20.69 -6.35 12.68
C GLU A 232 21.74 -7.41 12.34
N ILE A 233 21.47 -8.20 11.31
CA ILE A 233 22.28 -9.34 10.91
C ILE A 233 22.49 -9.38 9.40
N ASP A 234 23.67 -9.87 9.02
CA ASP A 234 24.02 -10.24 7.65
C ASP A 234 24.56 -11.67 7.70
N LEU A 235 23.77 -12.61 7.18
CA LEU A 235 24.04 -14.04 7.22
C LEU A 235 24.26 -14.54 5.80
N ALA A 236 25.50 -14.88 5.45
CA ALA A 236 25.79 -15.53 4.18
C ALA A 236 25.23 -16.96 4.12
N LYS A 237 24.83 -17.40 2.92
CA LYS A 237 24.55 -18.81 2.62
C LYS A 237 25.82 -19.64 2.88
N GLN A 238 25.71 -20.70 3.70
CA GLN A 238 26.83 -21.62 3.87
C GLN A 238 27.09 -22.38 2.57
N GLN A 239 28.32 -22.29 2.08
CA GLN A 239 28.86 -23.25 1.12
C GLN A 239 29.30 -24.49 1.90
N TRP A 240 28.77 -25.65 1.52
CA TRP A 240 29.21 -26.95 2.02
C TRP A 240 30.30 -27.50 1.09
#